data_AF-A0A4R1QSW5-F1
#
_entry.id   AF-A0A4R1QSW5-F1
#
_cell.length_a   1.000
_cell.length_b   1.000
_cell.length_c   1.000
_cell.angle_alpha   90.00
_cell.angle_beta   90.00
_cell.angle_gamma   90.00
#
_symmetry.space_group_name_H-M   'P 1'
#
loop_
_entity.id
_entity.type
_entity.pdbx_description
1 polymer ?
#
loop_
_entity_poly.entity_id
_entity_poly.type
_entity_poly.pdbx_seq_one_letter_code
_entity_poly.pdbx_strand_id
1 'polypeptide(L)' 'MIEVTKINGAKILINPDLIELVEETPDTVVSFTTGRKIIVKESRQDVKNLVKSYRKDIFAD' A
#
# COMPACT_ATOMS: atom_id res chain seq x y z
N MET A 1 0.56 5.26 8.72
CA MET A 1 -0.46 4.85 7.73
C MET A 1 -0.07 5.42 6.39
N ILE A 2 -0.28 4.68 5.30
CA ILE A 2 -0.08 5.19 3.93
C ILE A 2 -1.43 5.36 3.23
N GLU A 3 -1.60 6.45 2.48
CA GLU A 3 -2.79 6.68 1.64
C GLU A 3 -2.63 5.95 0.31
N VAL A 4 -3.65 5.20 -0.09
CA VAL A 4 -3.75 4.53 -1.38
C VAL A 4 -5.14 4.72 -1.97
N THR A 5 -5.26 4.57 -3.28
CA THR A 5 -6.49 4.78 -4.03
C THR A 5 -7.00 3.45 -4.55
N LYS A 6 -8.18 3.04 -4.10
CA LYS A 6 -8.83 1.85 -4.65
C LYS A 6 -9.19 2.04 -6.13
N ILE A 7 -9.41 0.93 -6.84
CA ILE A 7 -9.86 0.94 -8.24
C ILE A 7 -11.14 1.79 -8.45
N ASN A 8 -12.03 1.82 -7.45
CA ASN A 8 -13.26 2.63 -7.47
C ASN A 8 -13.05 4.13 -7.18
N GLY A 9 -11.81 4.59 -7.04
CA GLY A 9 -11.46 5.98 -6.75
C GLY A 9 -11.51 6.38 -5.27
N ALA A 10 -11.95 5.48 -4.38
CA ALA A 10 -11.96 5.77 -2.95
C ALA A 10 -10.53 5.78 -2.39
N LYS A 11 -10.16 6.91 -1.77
CA LYS A 11 -8.91 7.04 -1.00
C LYS A 11 -9.08 6.40 0.36
N ILE A 12 -8.12 5.56 0.75
CA ILE A 12 -8.11 4.90 2.04
C ILE A 12 -6.72 4.94 2.66
N LEU A 13 -6.67 4.93 3.97
CA LEU A 13 -5.43 4.73 4.73
C LEU A 13 -5.28 3.25 5.07
N ILE A 14 -4.10 2.70 4.80
CA ILE A 14 -3.75 1.32 5.16
C ILE A 14 -2.51 1.29 6.06
N ASN A 15 -2.42 0.28 6.93
CA ASN A 15 -1.24 0.04 7.72
C ASN A 15 -0.20 -0.70 6.86
N PRO A 16 0.95 -0.07 6.53
CA PRO A 16 1.97 -0.70 5.71
C PRO A 16 2.67 -1.88 6.41
N ASP A 17 2.69 -1.93 7.74
CA ASP A 17 3.36 -3.00 8.48
C ASP A 17 2.56 -4.32 8.47
N LEU A 18 1.29 -4.27 8.04
CA LEU A 18 0.46 -5.46 7.84
C LEU A 18 0.42 -5.91 6.38
N ILE A 19 1.10 -5.21 5.47
CA ILE A 19 1.22 -5.63 4.08
C ILE A 19 2.16 -6.83 4.02
N GLU A 20 1.66 -7.92 3.47
CA GLU A 20 2.41 -9.15 3.26
C GLU A 20 3.05 -9.17 1.88
N LEU A 21 2.27 -8.81 0.84
CA LEU A 21 2.69 -8.93 -0.54
C LEU A 21 2.02 -7.85 -1.41
N VAL A 22 2.79 -7.31 -2.36
CA VAL A 22 2.31 -6.37 -3.39
C VAL A 22 2.69 -6.92 -4.75
N GLU A 23 1.70 -7.30 -5.54
CA GLU A 23 1.84 -7.87 -6.88
C GLU A 23 1.14 -6.98 -7.91
N GLU A 24 1.65 -6.96 -9.14
CA GLU A 24 1.14 -6.11 -10.23
C GLU A 24 0.84 -6.98 -11.45
N THR A 25 -0.44 -7.27 -11.68
CA THR A 25 -0.93 -8.14 -12.76
C THR A 25 -2.44 -7.95 -13.01
N PRO A 26 -2.86 -7.35 -14.14
CA PRO A 26 -2.35 -6.08 -14.70
C PRO A 26 -2.54 -4.90 -13.73
N ASP A 27 -3.40 -5.04 -12.73
CA ASP A 27 -3.62 -4.10 -11.63
C ASP A 27 -2.75 -4.46 -10.43
N THR A 28 -2.55 -3.50 -9.51
CA THR A 28 -1.79 -3.73 -8.27
C THR A 28 -2.68 -4.30 -7.16
N VAL A 29 -2.32 -5.47 -6.66
CA VAL A 29 -2.98 -6.14 -5.53
C VAL A 29 -2.10 -6.03 -4.29
N VAL A 30 -2.67 -5.50 -3.21
CA VAL A 30 -2.04 -5.47 -1.89
C VAL A 30 -2.70 -6.54 -1.01
N SER A 31 -1.92 -7.54 -0.63
CA SER A 31 -2.33 -8.61 0.29
C SER A 31 -1.83 -8.30 1.69
N PHE A 32 -2.70 -8.49 2.68
CA PHE A 32 -2.37 -8.29 4.09
C PHE A 32 -2.22 -9.64 4.81
N THR A 33 -1.46 -9.65 5.90
CA THR A 33 -1.24 -10.83 6.76
C THR A 33 -2.52 -11.43 7.36
N THR A 34 -3.63 -10.68 7.32
CA THR A 34 -4.97 -11.13 7.75
C THR A 34 -5.72 -11.93 6.67
N GLY A 35 -5.13 -12.10 5.48
CA GLY A 35 -5.80 -12.70 4.31
C GLY A 35 -6.67 -11.71 3.52
N ARG A 36 -6.86 -10.48 4.02
CA ARG A 36 -7.54 -9.41 3.28
C ARG A 36 -6.71 -9.02 2.05
N LYS A 37 -7.38 -8.78 0.92
CA LYS A 37 -6.76 -8.22 -0.29
C LYS A 37 -7.50 -6.97 -0.76
N ILE A 38 -6.76 -6.02 -1.32
CA ILE A 38 -7.34 -4.84 -1.97
C ILE A 38 -6.63 -4.61 -3.31
N ILE A 39 -7.37 -4.05 -4.26
CA ILE A 39 -6.84 -3.62 -5.55
C ILE A 39 -6.72 -2.10 -5.52
N VAL A 40 -5.54 -1.60 -5.86
CA VAL A 40 -5.18 -0.17 -5.80
C VAL A 40 -4.71 0.31 -7.16
N LYS A 41 -4.79 1.63 -7.39
CA LYS A 41 -4.36 2.27 -8.64
C LYS A 41 -2.86 2.58 -8.66
N GLU A 42 -2.24 2.64 -7.49
CA GLU A 42 -0.80 2.83 -7.33
C GLU A 42 -0.04 1.63 -7.90
N SER A 43 1.08 1.87 -8.58
CA SER A 43 1.97 0.78 -9.02
C SER A 43 2.63 0.11 -7.81
N ARG A 44 3.22 -1.08 -8.00
CA ARG A 44 4.02 -1.73 -6.95
C ARG A 44 5.16 -0.81 -6.46
N GLN A 45 5.73 -0.01 -7.37
CA GLN A 45 6.82 0.91 -7.05
C GLN A 45 6.34 2.13 -6.24
N ASP A 46 5.14 2.64 -6.50
CA ASP A 46 4.53 3.73 -5.73
C ASP A 46 4.24 3.28 -4.30
N VAL A 47 3.61 2.10 -4.14
CA VAL A 47 3.35 1.52 -2.81
C VAL A 47 4.66 1.36 -2.03
N LYS A 48 5.74 0.87 -2.67
CA LYS A 48 7.06 0.77 -2.04
C LYS A 48 7.60 2.13 -1.60
N ASN A 49 7.43 3.18 -2.40
CA ASN A 49 7.89 4.52 -2.07
C ASN A 49 7.08 5.14 -0.92
N LEU A 50 5.77 4.93 -0.90
CA LEU A 50 4.90 5.34 0.21
C LEU A 50 5.32 4.68 1.53
N VAL A 51 5.59 3.37 1.51
CA VAL A 51 6.07 2.64 2.69
C VAL A 51 7.43 3.19 3.16
N LYS A 52 8.35 3.46 2.22
CA LYS A 52 9.66 4.04 2.55
C LYS A 52 9.54 5.44 3.16
N SER A 53 8.68 6.30 2.60
CA SER A 53 8.43 7.64 3.12
C SER A 53 7.88 7.56 4.53
N TYR A 54 6.82 6.76 4.73
CA TYR A 54 6.23 6.54 6.06
C TYR A 54 7.26 6.09 7.10
N ARG A 55 8.13 5.14 6.75
CA ARG A 55 9.18 4.69 7.67
C ARG A 55 10.19 5.81 7.96
N LYS A 56 10.60 6.58 6.96
CA LYS A 56 11.46 7.75 7.21
C LYS A 56 10.79 8.73 8.16
N ASP A 57 9.50 9.02 7.96
CA ASP A 57 8.78 10.00 8.78
C ASP A 57 8.62 9.54 10.24
N ILE A 58 8.53 8.22 10.50
CA ILE A 58 8.49 7.70 11.88
C ILE A 58 9.85 7.77 12.59
N PHE A 59 10.94 7.58 11.84
CA PHE A 59 12.30 7.50 12.39
C PHE A 59 13.13 8.79 12.18
N ALA A 60 12.56 9.80 11.54
CA ALA A 60 13.17 11.12 11.45
C ALA A 60 12.85 11.88 12.76
N ASP A 61 13.87 12.00 13.60
CA ASP A 61 13.91 12.92 14.75
C ASP A 61 13.85 14.39 14.30
#